data_AF-A0A1W6ZX69-F1
#
_entry.id   AF-A0A1W6ZX69-F1
#
_cell.length_a   1.000
_cell.length_b   1.000
_cell.length_c   1.000
_cell.angle_alpha   90.00
_cell.angle_beta   90.00
_cell.angle_gamma   90.00
#
_symmetry.space_group_name_H-M   'P 1'
#
loop_
_entity.id
_entity.type
_entity.pdbx_description
1 polymer ?
#
loop_
_entity_poly.entity_id
_entity_poly.type
_entity_poly.pdbx_seq_one_letter_code
_entity_poly.pdbx_strand_id
1 'polypeptide(L)'
;MTDIATALRELSEPVDRGEKIAVVIQRAARRAGLAYWRTFDLWYGKARTVSDEEVECVASALEKKRREAARNELSELRIRIERLESLLVQTDPDFHRPTIDLMRSQRRAGLRGDGLKDRSLDSGLTPPAGFRRSLA
;
A
#
# COMPACT_ATOMS: atom_id res chain seq x y z
N MET A 1 -9.72 -6.78 -17.74
CA MET A 1 -8.81 -5.62 -17.70
C MET A 1 -9.60 -4.42 -17.24
N THR A 2 -9.19 -3.78 -16.14
CA THR A 2 -9.85 -2.56 -15.65
C THR A 2 -9.61 -1.44 -16.66
N ASP A 3 -10.68 -0.78 -17.09
CA ASP A 3 -10.60 0.36 -17.99
C ASP A 3 -9.80 1.51 -17.33
N ILE A 4 -8.80 2.05 -18.03
CA ILE A 4 -7.90 3.09 -17.52
C ILE A 4 -8.66 4.36 -17.11
N ALA A 5 -9.76 4.68 -17.80
CA ALA A 5 -10.60 5.83 -17.43
C ALA A 5 -11.29 5.59 -16.08
N THR A 6 -11.71 4.37 -15.81
CA THR A 6 -12.29 3.97 -14.52
C THR A 6 -11.24 4.01 -13.41
N ALA A 7 -10.02 3.53 -13.69
CA ALA A 7 -8.90 3.61 -12.75
C ALA A 7 -8.52 5.07 -12.41
N LEU A 8 -8.53 5.97 -13.39
CA LEU A 8 -8.28 7.40 -13.17
C LEU A 8 -9.37 8.06 -12.31
N ARG A 9 -10.65 7.68 -12.50
CA ARG A 9 -11.75 8.15 -11.65
C ARG A 9 -11.55 7.72 -10.21
N GLU A 10 -11.29 6.43 -9.97
CA GLU A 10 -10.96 5.93 -8.63
C GLU A 10 -9.76 6.68 -8.05
N LEU A 11 -8.71 6.93 -8.84
CA LEU A 11 -7.53 7.66 -8.38
C LEU A 11 -7.85 9.10 -7.96
N SER A 12 -8.85 9.73 -8.57
CA SER A 12 -9.24 11.11 -8.30
C SER A 12 -10.03 11.30 -7.00
N GLU A 13 -10.70 10.25 -6.51
CA GLU A 13 -11.54 10.31 -5.31
C GLU A 13 -10.73 10.66 -4.04
N PRO A 14 -11.39 11.27 -3.03
CA PRO A 14 -12.80 11.73 -3.00
C PRO A 14 -13.02 13.01 -3.83
N VAL A 15 -14.22 13.16 -4.41
CA VAL A 15 -14.62 14.34 -5.21
C VAL A 15 -15.76 15.07 -4.52
N ASP A 16 -15.60 16.37 -4.29
CA ASP A 16 -16.61 17.17 -3.61
C ASP A 16 -17.75 17.61 -4.55
N ARG A 17 -18.97 17.74 -4.01
CA ARG A 17 -20.11 18.27 -4.77
C ARG A 17 -19.88 19.74 -5.10
N GLY A 18 -19.57 20.01 -6.37
CA GLY A 18 -19.24 21.36 -6.86
C GLY A 18 -17.79 21.51 -7.33
N GLU A 19 -16.96 20.48 -7.15
CA GLU A 19 -15.60 20.49 -7.67
C GLU A 19 -15.60 20.52 -9.21
N LYS A 20 -14.81 21.42 -9.80
CA LYS A 20 -14.67 21.50 -11.26
C LYS A 20 -13.96 20.25 -11.77
N ILE A 21 -14.51 19.61 -12.81
CA ILE A 21 -13.94 18.40 -13.43
C ILE A 21 -12.47 18.60 -13.83
N ALA A 22 -12.09 19.80 -14.30
CA ALA A 22 -10.70 20.12 -14.63
C ALA A 22 -9.74 19.94 -13.44
N VAL A 23 -10.17 20.27 -12.22
CA VAL A 23 -9.40 20.08 -10.98
C VAL A 23 -9.28 18.60 -10.64
N VAL A 24 -10.37 17.84 -10.81
CA VAL A 24 -10.41 16.39 -10.61
C VAL A 24 -9.42 15.67 -11.54
N ILE A 25 -9.43 16.03 -12.84
CA ILE A 25 -8.51 15.49 -13.84
C ILE A 25 -7.06 15.91 -13.53
N GLN A 26 -6.84 17.17 -13.15
CA GLN A 26 -5.50 17.64 -12.77
C GLN A 26 -4.95 16.88 -11.55
N ARG A 27 -5.80 16.57 -10.58
CA ARG A 27 -5.44 15.77 -9.41
C ARG A 27 -5.08 14.34 -9.81
N ALA A 28 -5.88 13.70 -10.66
CA ALA A 28 -5.58 12.37 -11.18
C ALA A 28 -4.25 12.35 -11.94
N ALA A 29 -4.01 13.35 -12.81
CA ALA A 29 -2.79 13.51 -13.58
C ALA A 29 -1.55 13.61 -12.67
N ARG A 30 -1.61 14.47 -11.64
CA ARG A 30 -0.52 14.61 -10.66
C ARG A 30 -0.27 13.34 -9.86
N ARG A 31 -1.32 12.60 -9.49
CA ARG A 31 -1.18 11.33 -8.76
C ARG A 31 -0.57 10.23 -9.63
N ALA A 32 -0.96 10.16 -10.90
CA ALA A 32 -0.46 9.19 -11.87
C ALA A 32 0.92 9.58 -12.47
N GLY A 33 1.39 10.81 -12.29
CA GLY A 33 2.63 11.29 -12.91
C GLY A 33 2.50 11.57 -14.41
N LEU A 34 1.28 11.77 -14.91
CA LEU A 34 0.99 11.98 -16.34
C LEU A 34 0.75 13.46 -16.65
N ALA A 35 0.95 13.83 -17.91
CA ALA A 35 0.57 15.17 -18.39
C ALA A 35 -0.96 15.36 -18.33
N TYR A 36 -1.40 16.59 -18.05
CA TYR A 36 -2.83 16.91 -17.96
C TYR A 36 -3.61 16.54 -19.23
N TRP A 37 -3.13 16.99 -20.40
CA TRP A 37 -3.78 16.70 -21.68
C TRP A 37 -3.86 15.21 -21.97
N ARG A 38 -2.81 14.47 -21.62
CA ARG A 38 -2.80 13.01 -21.80
C ARG A 38 -3.81 12.32 -20.88
N THR A 39 -3.86 12.75 -19.62
CA THR A 39 -4.85 12.26 -18.66
C THR A 39 -6.27 12.60 -19.10
N PHE A 40 -6.49 13.79 -19.66
CA PHE A 40 -7.78 14.20 -20.22
C PHE A 40 -8.23 13.27 -21.37
N ASP A 41 -7.33 12.95 -22.30
CA ASP A 41 -7.65 12.05 -23.41
C ASP A 41 -7.98 10.63 -22.91
N LEU A 42 -7.21 10.11 -21.96
CA LEU A 42 -7.48 8.81 -21.33
C LEU A 42 -8.80 8.83 -20.55
N TRP A 43 -9.08 9.91 -19.82
CA TRP A 43 -10.29 10.08 -19.01
C TRP A 43 -11.59 10.02 -19.82
N TYR A 44 -11.57 10.59 -21.02
CA TYR A 44 -12.71 10.60 -21.95
C TYR A 44 -12.65 9.47 -22.99
N GLY A 45 -11.67 8.56 -22.91
CA GLY A 45 -11.50 7.48 -23.89
C GLY A 45 -11.18 7.98 -25.31
N LYS A 46 -10.60 9.18 -25.45
CA LYS A 46 -10.22 9.78 -26.73
C LYS A 46 -8.83 9.34 -27.21
N ALA A 47 -8.03 8.74 -26.34
CA ALA A 47 -6.72 8.21 -26.70
C ALA A 47 -6.85 7.03 -27.68
N ARG A 48 -6.23 7.15 -28.86
CA ARG A 48 -6.20 6.07 -29.86
C ARG A 48 -5.36 4.86 -29.43
N THR A 49 -4.30 5.13 -28.68
CA THR A 49 -3.35 4.14 -28.18
C THR A 49 -3.09 4.47 -26.72
N VAL A 50 -3.02 3.44 -25.89
CA VAL A 50 -2.63 3.51 -24.48
C VAL A 50 -1.32 2.72 -24.37
N SER A 51 -0.28 3.31 -23.81
CA SER A 51 0.99 2.59 -23.60
C SER A 51 0.94 1.75 -22.32
N ASP A 52 1.72 0.67 -22.28
CA ASP A 52 1.82 -0.16 -21.09
C ASP A 52 2.36 0.65 -19.89
N GLU A 53 3.29 1.57 -20.14
CA GLU A 53 3.82 2.51 -19.14
C GLU A 53 2.71 3.35 -18.49
N GLU A 54 1.71 3.81 -19.27
CA GLU A 54 0.58 4.58 -18.74
C GLU A 54 -0.30 3.74 -17.83
N VAL A 55 -0.51 2.47 -18.19
CA VAL A 55 -1.26 1.51 -17.39
C VAL A 55 -0.53 1.26 -16.06
N GLU A 56 0.78 1.04 -16.10
CA GLU A 56 1.61 0.82 -14.91
C GLU A 56 1.67 2.06 -14.01
N CYS A 57 1.79 3.27 -14.59
CA CYS A 57 1.75 4.53 -13.85
C CYS A 57 0.44 4.68 -13.06
N VAL A 58 -0.70 4.43 -13.70
CA VAL A 58 -2.01 4.54 -13.05
C VAL A 58 -2.19 3.44 -12.00
N ALA A 59 -1.78 2.20 -12.29
CA ALA A 59 -1.89 1.08 -11.37
C ALA A 59 -1.05 1.28 -10.09
N SER A 60 0.21 1.69 -10.25
CA SER A 60 1.11 1.98 -9.12
C SER A 60 0.62 3.16 -8.27
N ALA A 61 0.06 4.20 -8.91
CA ALA A 61 -0.55 5.33 -8.21
C ALA A 61 -1.78 4.91 -7.39
N LEU A 62 -2.63 4.02 -7.92
CA LEU A 62 -3.76 3.47 -7.18
C LEU A 62 -3.32 2.64 -5.99
N GLU A 63 -2.33 1.77 -6.17
CA GLU A 63 -1.80 0.97 -5.07
C GLU A 63 -1.24 1.86 -3.96
N LYS A 64 -0.49 2.91 -4.34
CA LYS A 64 0.02 3.92 -3.40
C LYS A 64 -1.12 4.60 -2.64
N LYS A 65 -2.16 5.07 -3.33
CA LYS A 65 -3.34 5.69 -2.71
C LYS A 65 -4.00 4.75 -1.70
N ARG A 66 -4.23 3.48 -2.08
CA ARG A 66 -4.87 2.49 -1.19
C ARG A 66 -4.01 2.20 0.04
N ARG A 67 -2.69 2.10 -0.14
CA ARG A 67 -1.74 1.90 0.97
C ARG A 67 -1.73 3.08 1.93
N GLU A 68 -1.78 4.30 1.41
CA GLU A 68 -1.89 5.53 2.22
C GLU A 68 -3.23 5.60 2.97
N ALA A 69 -4.34 5.26 2.31
CA ALA A 69 -5.65 5.21 2.94
C ALA A 69 -5.69 4.21 4.12
N ALA A 70 -5.17 2.99 3.92
CA ALA A 70 -5.09 1.98 4.98
C ALA A 70 -4.21 2.43 6.17
N ARG A 71 -3.12 3.16 5.90
CA ARG A 71 -2.28 3.75 6.96
C ARG A 71 -3.03 4.83 7.74
N ASN A 72 -3.77 5.69 7.05
CA ASN A 72 -4.55 6.75 7.67
C ASN A 72 -5.68 6.18 8.54
N GLU A 73 -6.42 5.19 8.04
CA GLU A 73 -7.47 4.50 8.80
C GLU A 73 -6.93 3.85 10.07
N LEU A 74 -5.79 3.14 9.96
CA LEU A 74 -5.12 2.55 11.12
C LEU A 74 -4.69 3.61 12.13
N SER A 75 -4.22 4.77 11.67
CA SER A 75 -3.87 5.90 12.55
C SER A 75 -5.11 6.47 13.25
N GLU A 76 -6.21 6.64 12.53
CA GLU A 76 -7.46 7.17 13.07
C GLU A 76 -8.05 6.23 14.14
N LEU A 77 -8.06 4.92 13.87
CA LEU A 77 -8.49 3.90 14.82
C LEU A 77 -7.63 3.91 16.10
N ARG A 78 -6.31 4.07 15.96
CA ARG A 78 -5.41 4.19 17.13
C ARG A 78 -5.74 5.40 17.99
N ILE A 79 -5.94 6.57 17.37
CA ILE A 79 -6.32 7.80 18.08
C ILE A 79 -7.66 7.61 18.80
N ARG A 80 -8.63 6.95 18.15
CA ARG A 80 -9.94 6.68 18.75
C ARG A 80 -9.84 5.74 19.96
N ILE A 81 -9.04 4.68 19.87
CA ILE A 81 -8.79 3.76 20.98
C ILE A 81 -8.14 4.51 22.15
N GLU A 82 -7.11 5.31 21.89
CA GLU A 82 -6.40 6.08 22.93
C GLU A 82 -7.34 7.05 23.66
N ARG A 83 -8.26 7.69 22.94
CA ARG A 83 -9.31 8.55 23.53
C ARG A 83 -10.26 7.76 24.43
N LEU A 84 -10.73 6.59 23.98
CA LEU A 84 -11.61 5.74 24.77
C LEU A 84 -10.93 5.20 26.03
N GLU A 85 -9.67 4.76 25.91
CA GLU A 85 -8.87 4.32 27.06
C GLU A 85 -8.65 5.48 28.06
N SER A 86 -8.41 6.69 27.57
CA SER A 86 -8.27 7.88 28.43
C SER A 86 -9.56 8.20 29.19
N LEU A 87 -10.71 8.06 28.54
CA LEU A 87 -12.03 8.25 29.19
C LEU A 87 -12.33 7.15 30.21
N LEU A 88 -12.00 5.90 29.89
CA LEU A 88 -12.17 4.78 30.82
C LEU A 88 -11.32 4.99 32.08
N VAL A 89 -10.06 5.38 31.91
CA VAL A 89 -9.16 5.73 33.02
C VAL A 89 -9.72 6.82 33.93
N GLN A 90 -10.39 7.83 33.36
CA GLN A 90 -11.00 8.91 34.14
C GLN A 90 -12.25 8.46 34.90
N THR A 91 -12.99 7.51 34.34
CA THR A 91 -14.29 7.06 34.90
C THR A 91 -14.13 5.91 35.89
N ASP A 92 -13.18 5.00 35.64
CA ASP A 92 -12.85 3.85 36.47
C ASP A 92 -11.33 3.61 36.45
N PRO A 93 -10.59 4.17 37.43
CA PRO A 93 -9.14 4.06 37.50
C PRO A 93 -8.61 2.63 37.68
N ASP A 94 -9.40 1.75 38.30
CA ASP A 94 -9.04 0.36 38.62
C ASP A 94 -9.43 -0.62 37.52
N PHE A 95 -10.10 -0.15 36.46
CA PHE A 95 -10.51 -0.97 35.33
C PHE A 95 -9.30 -1.58 34.58
N HIS A 96 -8.94 -2.81 34.94
CA HIS A 96 -8.04 -3.71 34.23
C HIS A 96 -6.72 -3.12 33.71
N ARG A 97 -6.20 -2.07 34.36
CA ARG A 97 -4.93 -1.39 34.04
C ARG A 97 -3.76 -2.36 33.80
N PRO A 98 -3.49 -3.34 34.69
CA PRO A 98 -2.35 -4.25 34.51
C PRO A 98 -2.49 -5.14 33.27
N THR A 99 -3.72 -5.59 32.98
CA THR A 99 -4.01 -6.45 31.82
C THR A 99 -3.85 -5.70 30.51
N ILE A 100 -4.32 -4.44 30.45
CA ILE A 100 -4.20 -3.57 29.26
C ILE A 100 -2.72 -3.23 28.99
N ASP A 101 -1.97 -2.88 30.04
CA ASP A 101 -0.56 -2.56 29.92
C ASP A 101 0.27 -3.76 29.46
N LEU A 102 -0.04 -4.95 29.98
CA LEU A 102 0.58 -6.20 29.53
C LEU A 102 0.31 -6.46 28.04
N MET A 103 -0.95 -6.33 27.59
CA MET A 103 -1.31 -6.54 26.17
C MET A 103 -0.65 -5.51 25.24
N ARG A 104 -0.47 -4.25 25.69
CA ARG A 104 0.27 -3.22 24.94
C ARG A 104 1.75 -3.58 24.81
N SER A 105 2.38 -4.05 25.88
CA SER A 105 3.79 -4.45 25.87
C SER A 105 4.04 -5.63 24.92
N GLN A 106 3.16 -6.64 24.91
CA GLN A 106 3.24 -7.81 24.01
C GLN A 106 3.08 -7.42 22.54
N ARG A 107 2.13 -6.53 22.20
CA ARG A 107 1.98 -6.05 20.81
C ARG A 107 3.17 -5.22 20.32
N ARG A 108 3.79 -4.40 21.20
CA ARG A 108 5.01 -3.65 20.85
C ARG A 108 6.23 -4.57 20.67
N ALA A 109 6.31 -5.65 21.43
CA ALA A 109 7.40 -6.63 21.33
C ALA A 109 7.25 -7.53 20.08
N GLY A 110 6.03 -7.98 19.76
CA GLY A 110 5.78 -8.86 18.60
C GLY A 110 6.04 -8.21 17.24
N LEU A 111 5.82 -6.89 17.10
CA LEU A 111 6.04 -6.15 15.85
C LEU A 111 7.52 -5.87 15.52
N ARG A 112 8.47 -6.25 16.39
CA ARG A 112 9.92 -6.16 16.14
C ARG A 112 10.58 -7.50 15.81
N GLY A 113 9.86 -8.62 15.90
CA GLY A 113 10.45 -9.97 15.84
C GLY A 113 10.36 -10.71 14.50
N ASP A 114 9.59 -10.22 13.53
CA ASP A 114 9.19 -11.01 12.34
C ASP A 114 9.86 -10.50 11.05
N GLY A 115 11.19 -10.51 11.01
CA GLY A 115 11.93 -10.02 9.84
C GLY A 115 13.29 -10.64 9.58
N LEU A 116 13.68 -11.72 10.28
CA LEU A 116 15.07 -12.21 10.17
C LEU A 116 15.25 -13.73 10.33
N LYS A 117 14.42 -14.55 9.68
CA LYS A 117 14.69 -15.98 9.37
C LYS A 117 13.84 -16.30 8.14
N ASP A 118 14.33 -16.26 6.91
CA ASP A 118 15.08 -17.36 6.30
C ASP A 118 15.78 -16.86 5.02
N ARG A 119 17.08 -16.59 5.09
CA ARG A 119 17.99 -16.55 3.94
C ARG A 119 19.35 -17.10 4.36
N SER A 120 19.46 -18.43 4.31
CA SER A 120 20.67 -19.27 4.27
C SER A 120 20.17 -20.66 4.71
N LEU A 121 20.33 -21.75 3.96
CA LEU A 121 21.56 -22.37 3.47
C LEU A 121 21.20 -23.19 2.23
N ASP A 122 21.82 -22.91 1.10
CA ASP A 122 23.00 -23.65 0.62
C ASP A 122 22.65 -25.07 0.15
N SER A 123 22.12 -25.13 -1.07
CA SER A 123 21.87 -26.34 -1.83
C SER A 123 23.20 -26.95 -2.30
N GLY A 124 23.90 -27.60 -1.37
CA GLY A 124 25.02 -28.49 -1.66
C GLY A 124 24.53 -29.81 -2.25
N LEU A 125 24.12 -29.80 -3.51
CA LEU A 125 23.84 -31.00 -4.31
C LEU A 125 24.61 -30.89 -5.61
N THR A 126 25.88 -31.28 -5.56
CA THR A 126 26.70 -31.54 -6.75
C THR A 126 26.31 -32.92 -7.30
N PRO A 127 25.81 -33.03 -8.55
CA PRO A 127 25.58 -34.33 -9.16
C PRO A 127 26.89 -34.95 -9.71
N PRO A 128 26.94 -36.28 -9.91
CA PRO A 128 28.17 -37.00 -10.20
C PRO A 128 28.53 -36.91 -11.69
N ALA A 129 29.79 -36.66 -12.00
CA ALA A 129 30.34 -36.81 -13.35
C ALA A 129 31.53 -37.76 -13.33
N GLY A 130 31.29 -39.01 -13.73
CA GLY A 130 32.36 -39.86 -14.22
C GLY A 130 32.73 -39.43 -15.63
N PHE A 131 34.03 -39.20 -15.90
CA PHE A 131 34.62 -39.41 -17.22
C PHE A 131 36.15 -39.59 -17.10
N ARG A 132 36.63 -40.71 -17.65
CA ARG A 132 38.05 -41.09 -17.78
C ARG A 132 38.78 -40.21 -18.80
N ARG A 133 40.09 -39.98 -18.59
CA ARG A 133 41.22 -40.11 -19.55
C ARG A 133 42.51 -39.71 -18.80
N SER A 134 43.48 -40.60 -18.60
CA SER A 134 44.49 -41.10 -19.55
C SER A 134 45.49 -40.04 -20.00
N LEU A 135 46.77 -40.45 -20.02
CA LEU A 135 48.02 -39.75 -20.36
C LEU A 135 48.71 -39.16 -19.12
N ALA A 136 49.91 -39.56 -18.71
CA ALA A 136 50.92 -40.46 -19.26
C ALA A 136 51.77 -41.02 -18.11
#